data_AF-A0A9E3BA33-F1
#
_entry.id   AF-A0A9E3BA33-F1
#
_cell.length_a   1.000
_cell.length_b   1.000
_cell.length_c   1.000
_cell.angle_alpha   90.00
_cell.angle_beta   90.00
_cell.angle_gamma   90.00
#
_symmetry.space_group_name_H-M   'P 1'
#
loop_
_entity.id
_entity.type
_entity.pdbx_description
1 polymer ?
#
loop_
_entity_poly.entity_id
_entity_poly.type
_entity_poly.pdbx_seq_one_letter_code
_entity_poly.pdbx_strand_id
1 'polypeptide(L)'
;MPRIDSLPYSNVQMQGAQRRQWLRQHSPQHLLQSASLVVHALRLREPATSQSSLVLGAGACTEVPLAELCRASDEVVLADLDLTAMQQGRDELPSSALRKQIRLVKCDLSGGVSSDLARLIAQQNWQEHISRSARAVFDAAALCLEQCPVPDPPQMRELPPGDSGLVVSSLVLTQLFSYPLLDVLDALQRIAPSLLNEQERHRRYQDAAQNFRIRVINAHLHLLRTLTDTGGVVVLLTDMRGFVFNVHGTDHDSAHRRTLPLVPRVFPDLVRDAFTIVEEAHWEWLTDLPTKERPGRGYEVVGYVLKT
;
A
#
# COMPACT_ATOMS: atom_id res chain seq x y z
N MET A 1 19.47 -6.68 -2.18
CA MET A 1 18.13 -7.27 -2.31
C MET A 1 17.14 -6.18 -1.93
N PRO A 2 16.21 -5.81 -2.83
CA PRO A 2 15.12 -4.90 -2.53
C PRO A 2 14.34 -5.29 -1.27
N ARG A 3 13.84 -4.31 -0.51
CA ARG A 3 12.97 -4.55 0.66
C ARG A 3 11.72 -5.35 0.31
N ILE A 4 11.19 -5.14 -0.89
CA ILE A 4 9.98 -5.81 -1.36
C ILE A 4 10.10 -7.35 -1.34
N ASP A 5 11.31 -7.89 -1.56
CA ASP A 5 11.57 -9.32 -1.54
C ASP A 5 11.53 -9.92 -0.13
N SER A 6 11.71 -9.08 0.90
CA SER A 6 11.68 -9.50 2.30
C SER A 6 10.29 -9.42 2.94
N LEU A 7 9.32 -8.84 2.24
CA LEU A 7 7.96 -8.61 2.75
C LEU A 7 7.28 -9.86 3.31
N PRO A 8 7.33 -11.03 2.64
CA PRO A 8 6.66 -12.22 3.13
C PRO A 8 7.20 -12.68 4.50
N TYR A 9 8.44 -12.33 4.84
CA TYR A 9 9.06 -12.69 6.11
C TYR A 9 8.74 -11.69 7.22
N SER A 10 8.61 -10.40 6.90
CA SER A 10 8.30 -9.35 7.88
C SER A 10 6.82 -9.29 8.24
N ASN A 11 5.92 -9.76 7.37
CA ASN A 11 4.47 -9.58 7.52
C ASN A 11 3.77 -10.65 8.37
N VAL A 12 4.43 -11.76 8.69
CA VAL A 12 3.81 -12.92 9.37
C VAL A 12 3.15 -12.55 10.71
N GLN A 13 3.69 -11.56 11.44
CA GLN A 13 3.12 -11.11 12.72
C GLN A 13 2.03 -10.03 12.58
N MET A 14 1.88 -9.47 11.39
CA MET A 14 1.05 -8.29 11.12
C MET A 14 -0.18 -8.61 10.28
N GLN A 15 -0.46 -9.88 10.01
CA GLN A 15 -1.57 -10.33 9.15
C GLN A 15 -2.24 -11.61 9.68
N GLY A 16 -3.41 -11.93 9.15
CA GLY A 16 -4.13 -13.20 9.39
C GLY A 16 -4.98 -13.21 10.66
N ALA A 17 -5.49 -14.39 11.03
CA ALA A 17 -6.47 -14.56 12.12
C ALA A 17 -6.06 -13.96 13.47
N GLN A 18 -4.80 -14.17 13.90
CA GLN A 18 -4.32 -13.62 15.18
C GLN A 18 -4.31 -12.10 15.15
N ARG A 19 -3.84 -11.51 14.06
CA ARG A 19 -3.86 -10.06 13.88
C ARG A 19 -5.28 -9.53 13.83
N ARG A 20 -6.18 -10.19 13.11
CA ARG A 20 -7.60 -9.84 13.04
C ARG A 20 -8.24 -9.85 14.42
N GLN A 21 -7.93 -10.83 15.27
CA GLN A 21 -8.39 -10.88 16.66
C GLN A 21 -7.83 -9.73 17.49
N TRP A 22 -6.54 -9.41 17.34
CA TRP A 22 -5.92 -8.28 18.01
C TRP A 22 -6.60 -6.95 17.60
N LEU A 23 -6.86 -6.75 16.30
CA LEU A 23 -7.54 -5.57 15.79
C LEU A 23 -8.98 -5.45 16.32
N ARG A 24 -9.71 -6.56 16.49
CA ARG A 24 -11.05 -6.51 17.12
C ARG A 24 -10.99 -5.97 18.55
N GLN A 25 -9.90 -6.19 19.27
CA GLN A 25 -9.73 -5.74 20.65
C GLN A 25 -9.23 -4.29 20.73
N HIS A 26 -8.31 -3.90 19.85
CA HIS A 26 -7.53 -2.67 20.01
C HIS A 26 -7.76 -1.62 18.92
N SER A 27 -8.28 -2.02 17.76
CA SER A 27 -8.58 -1.11 16.65
C SER A 27 -9.84 -1.55 15.89
N PRO A 28 -10.98 -1.82 16.57
CA PRO A 28 -12.16 -2.43 15.93
C PRO A 28 -12.75 -1.55 14.83
N GLN A 29 -12.64 -0.23 14.96
CA GLN A 29 -13.06 0.71 13.93
C GLN A 29 -12.36 0.45 12.59
N HIS A 30 -11.09 0.04 12.61
CA HIS A 30 -10.37 -0.25 11.36
C HIS A 30 -10.99 -1.42 10.60
N LEU A 31 -11.32 -2.52 11.28
CA LEU A 31 -11.99 -3.65 10.64
C LEU A 31 -13.41 -3.29 10.18
N LEU A 32 -14.15 -2.53 11.00
CA LEU A 32 -15.51 -2.14 10.69
C LEU A 32 -15.59 -1.22 9.47
N GLN A 33 -14.72 -0.20 9.40
CA GLN A 33 -14.70 0.75 8.29
C GLN A 33 -14.27 0.08 6.99
N SER A 34 -13.16 -0.68 7.01
CA SER A 34 -12.69 -1.44 5.84
C SER A 34 -13.76 -2.39 5.31
N ALA A 35 -14.41 -3.16 6.20
CA ALA A 35 -15.49 -4.06 5.79
C ALA A 35 -16.74 -3.33 5.29
N SER A 36 -17.13 -2.22 5.93
CA SER A 36 -18.30 -1.43 5.55
C SER A 36 -18.16 -0.88 4.13
N LEU A 37 -17.00 -0.31 3.79
CA LEU A 37 -16.73 0.23 2.45
C LEU A 37 -16.76 -0.86 1.38
N VAL A 38 -16.13 -2.02 1.64
CA VAL A 38 -16.15 -3.16 0.71
C VAL A 38 -17.57 -3.69 0.50
N VAL A 39 -18.33 -3.88 1.58
CA VAL A 39 -19.72 -4.35 1.49
C VAL A 39 -20.62 -3.31 0.82
N HIS A 40 -20.38 -2.02 1.04
CA HIS A 40 -21.11 -0.98 0.34
C HIS A 40 -20.79 -0.99 -1.16
N ALA A 41 -19.52 -1.07 -1.54
CA ALA A 41 -19.12 -1.16 -2.94
C ALA A 41 -19.74 -2.37 -3.66
N LEU A 42 -19.83 -3.53 -2.99
CA LEU A 42 -20.57 -4.70 -3.51
C LEU A 42 -22.04 -4.39 -3.82
N ARG A 43 -22.72 -3.57 -3.00
CA ARG A 43 -24.11 -3.16 -3.23
C ARG A 43 -24.26 -2.14 -4.35
N LEU A 44 -23.23 -1.33 -4.58
CA LEU A 44 -23.20 -0.34 -5.66
C LEU A 44 -22.83 -0.95 -7.02
N ARG A 45 -22.22 -2.14 -7.02
CA ARG A 45 -21.87 -2.88 -8.24
C ARG A 45 -23.13 -3.15 -9.05
N GLU A 46 -23.13 -2.68 -10.30
CA GLU A 46 -24.29 -2.82 -11.17
C GLU A 46 -24.45 -4.28 -11.64
N PRO A 47 -25.68 -4.81 -11.76
CA PRO A 47 -25.90 -6.21 -12.15
C PRO A 47 -25.30 -6.59 -13.51
N ALA A 48 -25.12 -5.61 -14.40
CA ALA A 48 -24.55 -5.81 -15.74
C ALA A 48 -23.02 -5.94 -15.76
N THR A 49 -22.34 -5.63 -14.65
CA THR A 49 -20.88 -5.73 -14.53
C THR A 49 -20.44 -7.14 -14.17
N SER A 50 -19.16 -7.42 -14.40
CA SER A 50 -18.50 -8.65 -13.98
C SER A 50 -18.80 -8.97 -12.50
N GLN A 51 -19.21 -10.21 -12.23
CA GLN A 51 -19.40 -10.69 -10.87
C GLN A 51 -18.09 -11.14 -10.22
N SER A 52 -16.94 -10.94 -10.88
CA SER A 52 -15.62 -11.15 -10.27
C SER A 52 -15.22 -9.95 -9.39
N SER A 53 -14.54 -10.25 -8.28
CA SER A 53 -13.93 -9.24 -7.41
C SER A 53 -12.42 -9.45 -7.34
N LEU A 54 -11.65 -8.37 -7.36
CA LEU A 54 -10.20 -8.39 -7.26
C LEU A 54 -9.74 -7.64 -6.01
N VAL A 55 -8.82 -8.23 -5.25
CA VAL A 55 -8.17 -7.59 -4.10
C VAL A 55 -6.67 -7.46 -4.39
N LEU A 56 -6.19 -6.22 -4.52
CA LEU A 56 -4.78 -5.88 -4.69
C LEU A 56 -4.16 -5.57 -3.32
N GLY A 57 -2.96 -6.09 -3.07
CA GLY A 57 -2.32 -6.01 -1.75
C GLY A 57 -3.07 -6.88 -0.75
N ALA A 58 -3.50 -8.06 -1.20
CA ALA A 58 -4.43 -8.89 -0.45
C ALA A 58 -3.86 -9.36 0.89
N GLY A 59 -2.55 -9.61 1.00
CA GLY A 59 -1.94 -10.29 2.15
C GLY A 59 -2.79 -11.49 2.61
N ALA A 60 -2.99 -11.65 3.92
CA ALA A 60 -3.93 -12.62 4.46
C ALA A 60 -5.40 -12.14 4.53
N CYS A 61 -5.76 -11.06 3.83
CA CYS A 61 -7.08 -10.42 3.84
C CYS A 61 -7.56 -10.10 5.28
N THR A 62 -6.69 -9.51 6.10
CA THR A 62 -6.92 -9.31 7.55
C THR A 62 -8.11 -8.37 7.81
N GLU A 63 -8.24 -7.33 7.00
CA GLU A 63 -9.24 -6.27 7.07
C GLU A 63 -10.37 -6.43 6.04
N VAL A 64 -10.09 -7.15 4.94
CA VAL A 64 -11.05 -7.39 3.87
C VAL A 64 -12.05 -8.49 4.29
N PRO A 65 -13.37 -8.27 4.14
CA PRO A 65 -14.41 -9.24 4.49
C PRO A 65 -14.50 -10.35 3.42
N LEU A 66 -13.51 -11.24 3.41
CA LEU A 66 -13.30 -12.22 2.33
C LEU A 66 -14.49 -13.18 2.16
N ALA A 67 -15.12 -13.60 3.25
CA ALA A 67 -16.28 -14.50 3.17
C ALA A 67 -17.49 -13.82 2.51
N GLU A 68 -17.71 -12.53 2.79
CA GLU A 68 -18.75 -11.72 2.19
C GLU A 68 -18.47 -11.48 0.71
N LEU A 69 -17.22 -11.17 0.34
CA LEU A 69 -16.78 -11.06 -1.05
C LEU A 69 -17.06 -12.33 -1.85
N CYS A 70 -16.66 -13.50 -1.33
CA CYS A 70 -16.88 -14.78 -2.00
C CYS A 70 -18.38 -15.11 -2.15
N ARG A 71 -19.21 -14.81 -1.15
CA ARG A 71 -20.66 -15.04 -1.26
C ARG A 71 -21.33 -14.14 -2.30
N ALA A 72 -20.77 -12.95 -2.54
CA ALA A 72 -21.30 -11.98 -3.48
C ALA A 72 -20.66 -12.05 -4.87
N SER A 73 -19.67 -12.92 -5.10
CA SER A 73 -18.89 -12.95 -6.35
C SER A 73 -18.82 -14.36 -6.91
N ASP A 74 -18.74 -14.47 -8.24
CA ASP A 74 -18.54 -15.76 -8.90
C ASP A 74 -17.08 -16.25 -8.73
N GLU A 75 -16.14 -15.30 -8.74
CA GLU A 75 -14.72 -15.49 -8.48
C GLU A 75 -14.21 -14.35 -7.59
N VAL A 76 -13.25 -14.64 -6.71
CA VAL A 76 -12.47 -13.64 -6.01
C VAL A 76 -10.98 -13.85 -6.32
N VAL A 77 -10.34 -12.85 -6.91
CA VAL A 77 -8.91 -12.87 -7.21
C VAL A 77 -8.17 -12.14 -6.09
N LEU A 78 -7.20 -12.81 -5.46
CA LEU A 78 -6.28 -12.19 -4.51
C LEU A 78 -4.93 -11.99 -5.20
N ALA A 79 -4.43 -10.75 -5.20
CA ALA A 79 -3.20 -10.37 -5.86
C ALA A 79 -2.24 -9.69 -4.86
N ASP A 80 -1.07 -10.30 -4.66
CA ASP A 80 -0.03 -9.84 -3.74
C ASP A 80 1.32 -10.50 -4.09
N LEU A 81 2.43 -10.01 -3.55
CA LEU A 81 3.71 -10.69 -3.57
C LEU A 81 3.77 -11.86 -2.58
N ASP A 82 3.03 -11.76 -1.48
CA ASP A 82 2.99 -12.77 -0.43
C ASP A 82 1.92 -13.84 -0.70
N LEU A 83 2.26 -14.78 -1.57
CA LEU A 83 1.42 -15.94 -1.88
C LEU A 83 1.08 -16.77 -0.63
N THR A 84 2.00 -16.84 0.34
CA THR A 84 1.79 -17.61 1.57
C THR A 84 0.72 -16.97 2.43
N ALA A 85 0.76 -15.66 2.62
CA ALA A 85 -0.28 -14.94 3.35
C ALA A 85 -1.65 -15.06 2.67
N MET A 86 -1.72 -14.91 1.34
CA MET A 86 -2.98 -15.09 0.60
C MET A 86 -3.53 -16.51 0.76
N GLN A 87 -2.66 -17.52 0.74
CA GLN A 87 -3.04 -18.90 0.99
C GLN A 87 -3.63 -19.08 2.39
N GLN A 88 -3.02 -18.47 3.42
CA GLN A 88 -3.55 -18.49 4.79
C GLN A 88 -4.94 -17.84 4.86
N GLY A 89 -5.10 -16.64 4.29
CA GLY A 89 -6.40 -15.94 4.25
C GLY A 89 -7.50 -16.76 3.56
N ARG A 90 -7.18 -17.45 2.45
CA ARG A 90 -8.08 -18.40 1.79
C ARG A 90 -8.46 -19.55 2.72
N ASP A 91 -7.48 -20.17 3.36
CA ASP A 91 -7.69 -21.37 4.18
C ASP A 91 -8.48 -21.10 5.46
N GLU A 92 -8.49 -19.85 5.94
CA GLU A 92 -9.35 -19.37 7.04
C GLU A 92 -10.86 -19.44 6.72
N LEU A 93 -11.25 -19.48 5.44
CA LEU A 93 -12.67 -19.54 5.08
C LEU A 93 -13.33 -20.83 5.57
N PRO A 94 -14.58 -20.78 6.05
CA PRO A 94 -15.21 -21.91 6.74
C PRO A 94 -15.60 -23.08 5.81
N SER A 95 -15.81 -22.83 4.52
CA SER A 95 -16.29 -23.86 3.58
C SER A 95 -15.33 -24.05 2.41
N SER A 96 -15.19 -25.30 1.97
CA SER A 96 -14.40 -25.64 0.79
C SER A 96 -14.95 -25.02 -0.49
N ALA A 97 -16.26 -24.75 -0.55
CA ALA A 97 -16.90 -24.06 -1.67
C ALA A 97 -16.38 -22.63 -1.83
N LEU A 98 -16.35 -21.85 -0.75
CA LEU A 98 -15.83 -20.47 -0.80
C LEU A 98 -14.33 -20.45 -1.12
N ARG A 99 -13.56 -21.40 -0.57
CA ARG A 99 -12.12 -21.53 -0.89
C ARG A 99 -11.85 -21.78 -2.38
N LYS A 100 -12.73 -22.52 -3.07
CA LYS A 100 -12.59 -22.84 -4.51
C LYS A 100 -12.90 -21.66 -5.42
N GLN A 101 -13.64 -20.66 -4.94
CA GLN A 101 -13.90 -19.42 -5.69
C GLN A 101 -12.69 -18.48 -5.67
N ILE A 102 -11.66 -18.76 -4.85
CA ILE A 102 -10.49 -17.90 -4.72
C ILE A 102 -9.39 -18.32 -5.68
N ARG A 103 -9.02 -17.39 -6.56
CA ARG A 103 -7.81 -17.47 -7.39
C ARG A 103 -6.70 -16.63 -6.75
N LEU A 104 -5.50 -17.20 -6.66
CA LEU A 104 -4.32 -16.53 -6.10
C LEU A 104 -3.38 -16.11 -7.23
N VAL A 105 -2.96 -14.86 -7.24
CA VAL A 105 -2.06 -14.29 -8.24
C VAL A 105 -0.87 -13.65 -7.55
N LYS A 106 0.30 -14.30 -7.66
CA LYS A 106 1.54 -13.71 -7.17
C LYS A 106 2.05 -12.69 -8.18
N CYS A 107 2.05 -11.40 -7.83
CA CYS A 107 2.50 -10.34 -8.74
C CYS A 107 3.07 -9.12 -8.01
N ASP A 108 3.96 -8.39 -8.70
CA ASP A 108 4.43 -7.07 -8.28
C ASP A 108 3.50 -6.00 -8.85
N LEU A 109 2.68 -5.41 -7.99
CA LEU A 109 1.70 -4.38 -8.35
C LEU A 109 2.34 -3.10 -8.89
N SER A 110 3.63 -2.87 -8.62
CA SER A 110 4.37 -1.72 -9.14
C SER A 110 4.87 -1.93 -10.58
N GLY A 111 4.81 -3.16 -11.10
CA GLY A 111 5.33 -3.47 -12.43
C GLY A 111 6.87 -3.47 -12.52
N GLY A 112 7.57 -3.77 -11.42
CA GLY A 112 9.03 -3.91 -11.41
C GLY A 112 9.81 -2.69 -10.90
N VAL A 113 9.13 -1.66 -10.39
CA VAL A 113 9.74 -0.40 -9.92
C VAL A 113 10.88 -0.64 -8.93
N SER A 114 10.69 -1.54 -7.96
CA SER A 114 11.72 -1.86 -6.96
C SER A 114 12.97 -2.48 -7.60
N SER A 115 12.79 -3.37 -8.57
CA SER A 115 13.88 -4.04 -9.28
C SER A 115 14.66 -3.05 -10.16
N ASP A 116 13.95 -2.18 -10.88
CA ASP A 116 14.56 -1.17 -11.73
C ASP A 116 15.32 -0.12 -10.93
N LEU A 117 14.75 0.34 -9.81
CA LEU A 117 15.44 1.28 -8.92
C LEU A 117 16.70 0.64 -8.31
N ALA A 118 16.62 -0.61 -7.88
CA ALA A 118 17.79 -1.33 -7.35
C ALA A 118 18.91 -1.44 -8.39
N ARG A 119 18.58 -1.67 -9.67
CA ARG A 119 19.53 -1.66 -10.78
C ARG A 119 20.18 -0.28 -10.96
N LEU A 120 19.40 0.80 -10.94
CA LEU A 120 19.93 2.17 -11.05
C LEU A 120 20.84 2.56 -9.88
N ILE A 121 20.48 2.17 -8.66
CA ILE A 121 21.30 2.36 -7.45
C ILE A 121 22.63 1.60 -7.58
N ALA A 122 22.61 0.36 -8.07
CA ALA A 122 23.81 -0.46 -8.22
C ALA A 122 24.78 0.06 -9.29
N GLN A 123 24.28 0.86 -10.25
CA GLN A 123 25.09 1.46 -11.33
C GLN A 123 25.80 2.76 -10.92
N GLN A 124 25.46 3.36 -9.77
CA GLN A 124 26.10 4.61 -9.34
C GLN A 124 27.52 4.39 -8.82
N ASN A 125 28.43 5.33 -9.14
CA ASN A 125 29.78 5.34 -8.58
C ASN A 125 29.80 6.01 -7.20
N TRP A 126 29.24 5.32 -6.21
CA TRP A 126 29.04 5.87 -4.87
C TRP A 126 30.31 6.39 -4.21
N GLN A 127 31.45 5.70 -4.35
CA GLN A 127 32.71 6.14 -3.75
C GLN A 127 33.18 7.49 -4.30
N GLU A 128 33.00 7.71 -5.61
CA GLU A 128 33.33 8.98 -6.25
C GLU A 128 32.39 10.10 -5.82
N HIS A 129 31.10 9.83 -5.65
CA HIS A 129 30.17 10.84 -5.14
C HIS A 129 30.48 11.22 -3.68
N ILE A 130 30.78 10.24 -2.84
CA ILE A 130 31.13 10.44 -1.42
C ILE A 130 32.39 11.29 -1.28
N SER A 131 33.44 11.03 -2.08
CA SER A 131 34.69 11.79 -2.01
C SER A 131 34.54 13.26 -2.42
N ARG A 132 33.51 13.59 -3.20
CA ARG A 132 33.22 14.95 -3.64
C ARG A 132 32.44 15.74 -2.59
N SER A 133 31.25 15.28 -2.22
CA SER A 133 30.39 15.94 -1.22
C SER A 133 29.11 15.15 -0.93
N ALA A 134 28.46 15.45 0.21
CA ALA A 134 27.10 14.98 0.48
C ALA A 134 26.10 15.37 -0.61
N ARG A 135 26.22 16.59 -1.15
CA ARG A 135 25.39 17.05 -2.27
C ARG A 135 25.53 16.14 -3.50
N ALA A 136 26.73 15.72 -3.85
CA ALA A 136 26.93 14.82 -4.98
C ALA A 136 26.27 13.45 -4.76
N VAL A 137 26.29 12.93 -3.54
CA VAL A 137 25.60 11.68 -3.17
C VAL A 137 24.08 11.82 -3.33
N PHE A 138 23.49 12.88 -2.79
CA PHE A 138 22.04 13.08 -2.88
C PHE A 138 21.57 13.51 -4.28
N ASP A 139 22.42 14.17 -5.07
CA ASP A 139 22.15 14.45 -6.48
C ASP A 139 22.14 13.15 -7.31
N ALA A 140 23.02 12.18 -7.01
CA ALA A 140 22.99 10.85 -7.63
C ALA A 140 21.78 10.03 -7.17
N ALA A 141 21.44 10.07 -5.88
CA ALA A 141 20.22 9.44 -5.36
C ALA A 141 18.94 10.02 -5.99
N ALA A 142 18.88 11.35 -6.16
CA ALA A 142 17.79 12.02 -6.88
C ALA A 142 17.71 11.54 -8.33
N LEU A 143 18.86 11.41 -9.01
CA LEU A 143 18.92 10.93 -10.39
C LEU A 143 18.37 9.50 -10.52
N CYS A 144 18.67 8.61 -9.58
CA CYS A 144 18.09 7.26 -9.56
C CYS A 144 16.55 7.29 -9.52
N LEU A 145 15.96 8.16 -8.70
CA LEU A 145 14.50 8.30 -8.58
C LEU A 145 13.87 8.95 -9.83
N GLU A 146 14.54 9.96 -10.37
CA GLU A 146 14.12 10.65 -11.60
C GLU A 146 14.12 9.68 -12.80
N GLN A 147 15.16 8.86 -12.93
CA GLN A 147 15.36 7.93 -14.04
C GLN A 147 14.65 6.58 -13.87
N CYS A 148 14.15 6.27 -12.67
CA CYS A 148 13.43 5.03 -12.44
C CYS A 148 12.19 4.94 -13.34
N PRO A 149 12.07 3.91 -14.20
CA PRO A 149 10.83 3.63 -14.91
C PRO A 149 9.70 3.35 -13.92
N VAL A 150 8.56 3.98 -14.14
CA VAL A 150 7.32 3.69 -13.41
C VAL A 150 6.29 3.40 -14.50
N PRO A 151 6.03 2.12 -14.80
CA PRO A 151 5.02 1.74 -15.78
C PRO A 151 3.66 2.31 -15.39
N ASP A 152 2.94 2.88 -16.36
CA ASP A 152 1.67 3.55 -16.11
C ASP A 152 0.64 3.24 -17.23
N PRO A 153 -0.37 2.38 -16.97
CA PRO A 153 -0.50 1.54 -15.78
C PRO A 153 0.55 0.39 -15.76
N PRO A 154 0.91 -0.15 -14.58
CA PRO A 154 1.60 -1.41 -14.46
C PRO A 154 0.87 -2.54 -15.19
N GLN A 155 1.61 -3.36 -15.95
CA GLN A 155 1.05 -4.50 -16.67
C GLN A 155 1.32 -5.81 -15.93
N MET A 156 0.26 -6.58 -15.66
CA MET A 156 0.34 -7.89 -15.01
C MET A 156 -0.39 -8.91 -15.87
N ARG A 157 0.33 -9.93 -16.34
CA ARG A 157 -0.19 -10.89 -17.33
C ARG A 157 -1.38 -11.68 -16.81
N GLU A 158 -1.41 -11.96 -15.51
CA GLU A 158 -2.43 -12.76 -14.84
C GLU A 158 -3.67 -11.96 -14.39
N LEU A 159 -3.65 -10.63 -14.57
CA LEU A 159 -4.73 -9.71 -14.22
C LEU A 159 -5.20 -8.95 -15.48
N PRO A 160 -6.09 -9.56 -16.28
CA PRO A 160 -6.62 -8.94 -17.49
C PRO A 160 -7.38 -7.62 -17.20
N PRO A 161 -7.27 -6.61 -18.07
CA PRO A 161 -8.03 -5.36 -17.97
C PRO A 161 -9.54 -5.58 -18.04
N GLY A 162 -10.30 -4.83 -17.25
CA GLY A 162 -11.77 -4.77 -17.32
C GLY A 162 -12.51 -6.01 -16.80
N ASP A 163 -11.83 -6.98 -16.20
CA ASP A 163 -12.43 -8.27 -15.86
C ASP A 163 -13.12 -8.28 -14.48
N SER A 164 -12.99 -7.22 -13.67
CA SER A 164 -13.49 -7.19 -12.29
C SER A 164 -14.55 -6.09 -12.09
N GLY A 165 -15.76 -6.46 -11.69
CA GLY A 165 -16.80 -5.47 -11.36
C GLY A 165 -16.59 -4.81 -10.00
N LEU A 166 -15.74 -5.38 -9.14
CA LEU A 166 -15.23 -4.74 -7.93
C LEU A 166 -13.71 -4.90 -7.84
N VAL A 167 -12.98 -3.80 -7.65
CA VAL A 167 -11.53 -3.82 -7.37
C VAL A 167 -11.27 -3.17 -6.01
N VAL A 168 -10.59 -3.87 -5.11
CA VAL A 168 -10.21 -3.39 -3.78
C VAL A 168 -8.68 -3.23 -3.72
N SER A 169 -8.20 -2.01 -3.48
CA SER A 169 -6.81 -1.73 -3.12
C SER A 169 -6.67 -1.68 -1.61
N SER A 170 -6.10 -2.73 -1.01
CA SER A 170 -6.03 -2.88 0.46
C SER A 170 -4.70 -2.38 1.02
N LEU A 171 -4.61 -1.11 1.42
CA LEU A 171 -3.50 -0.54 2.21
C LEU A 171 -2.09 -0.81 1.64
N VAL A 172 -1.99 -0.96 0.32
CA VAL A 172 -0.75 -1.30 -0.37
C VAL A 172 -0.06 -0.09 -0.98
N LEU A 173 -0.81 0.99 -1.25
CA LEU A 173 -0.33 2.15 -2.01
C LEU A 173 0.96 2.74 -1.44
N THR A 174 1.02 2.96 -0.13
CA THR A 174 2.20 3.57 0.51
C THR A 174 3.42 2.68 0.45
N GLN A 175 3.25 1.36 0.43
CA GLN A 175 4.34 0.39 0.28
C GLN A 175 4.96 0.47 -1.12
N LEU A 176 4.16 0.72 -2.17
CA LEU A 176 4.60 0.78 -3.56
C LEU A 176 5.67 1.85 -3.81
N PHE A 177 5.64 2.97 -3.08
CA PHE A 177 6.66 4.00 -3.18
C PHE A 177 7.59 4.07 -1.97
N SER A 178 7.16 3.69 -0.77
CA SER A 178 8.00 3.82 0.43
C SER A 178 9.14 2.80 0.44
N TYR A 179 8.91 1.57 0.00
CA TYR A 179 9.98 0.58 -0.04
C TYR A 179 11.09 0.91 -1.05
N PRO A 180 10.79 1.31 -2.29
CA PRO A 180 11.82 1.80 -3.20
C PRO A 180 12.61 2.99 -2.62
N LEU A 181 11.94 3.94 -1.97
CA LEU A 181 12.61 5.07 -1.33
C LEU A 181 13.53 4.64 -0.19
N LEU A 182 13.08 3.69 0.64
CA LEU A 182 13.90 3.12 1.70
C LEU A 182 15.07 2.28 1.16
N ASP A 183 14.93 1.63 0.00
CA ASP A 183 16.03 0.92 -0.66
C ASP A 183 17.17 1.87 -1.06
N VAL A 184 16.83 3.11 -1.51
CA VAL A 184 17.83 4.16 -1.73
C VAL A 184 18.53 4.50 -0.42
N LEU A 185 17.79 4.74 0.66
CA LEU A 185 18.36 5.11 1.95
C LEU A 185 19.24 4.00 2.56
N ASP A 186 18.84 2.74 2.41
CA ASP A 186 19.63 1.58 2.85
C ASP A 186 20.92 1.43 2.05
N ALA A 187 20.88 1.74 0.75
CA ALA A 187 22.10 1.78 -0.06
C ALA A 187 23.04 2.88 0.47
N LEU A 188 22.52 4.09 0.71
CA LEU A 188 23.27 5.21 1.27
C LEU A 188 23.82 4.90 2.67
N GLN A 189 23.04 4.29 3.54
CA GLN A 189 23.45 3.92 4.91
C GLN A 189 24.64 2.97 4.91
N ARG A 190 24.70 2.02 3.95
CA ARG A 190 25.82 1.06 3.84
C ARG A 190 27.12 1.70 3.37
N ILE A 191 27.04 2.71 2.50
CA ILE A 191 28.22 3.33 1.89
C ILE A 191 28.71 4.58 2.64
N ALA A 192 27.79 5.34 3.24
CA ALA A 192 28.04 6.64 3.84
C ALA A 192 27.09 6.86 5.04
N PRO A 193 27.22 6.07 6.12
CA PRO A 193 26.30 6.11 7.26
C PRO A 193 26.22 7.49 7.93
N SER A 194 27.30 8.28 7.87
CA SER A 194 27.32 9.65 8.41
C SER A 194 26.38 10.62 7.69
N LEU A 195 26.00 10.32 6.44
CA LEU A 195 25.18 11.21 5.60
C LEU A 195 23.68 10.93 5.70
N LEU A 196 23.25 9.87 6.38
CA LEU A 196 21.85 9.43 6.38
C LEU A 196 20.87 10.53 6.86
N ASN A 197 21.28 11.33 7.84
CA ASN A 197 20.45 12.40 8.40
C ASN A 197 20.50 13.71 7.59
N GLU A 198 21.25 13.76 6.48
CA GLU A 198 21.39 14.97 5.67
C GLU A 198 20.34 15.06 4.55
N GLN A 199 19.62 13.99 4.25
CA GLN A 199 18.62 13.93 3.17
C GLN A 199 17.61 15.10 3.18
N GLU A 200 17.18 15.53 4.36
CA GLU A 200 16.24 16.64 4.56
C GLU A 200 16.85 18.02 4.25
N ARG A 201 18.16 18.10 3.99
CA ARG A 201 18.86 19.32 3.58
C ARG A 201 19.04 19.42 2.07
N HIS A 202 18.79 18.34 1.33
CA HIS A 202 19.02 18.27 -0.12
C HIS A 202 17.72 18.41 -0.91
N ARG A 203 17.41 19.64 -1.32
CA ARG A 203 16.15 19.99 -2.03
C ARG A 203 15.90 19.15 -3.28
N ARG A 204 16.91 18.92 -4.13
CA ARG A 204 16.72 18.12 -5.36
C ARG A 204 16.28 16.68 -5.04
N TYR A 205 16.88 16.06 -4.02
CA TYR A 205 16.48 14.73 -3.58
C TYR A 205 15.03 14.72 -3.05
N GLN A 206 14.64 15.73 -2.28
CA GLN A 206 13.25 15.86 -1.80
C GLN A 206 12.26 16.01 -2.95
N ASP A 207 12.57 16.87 -3.93
CA ASP A 207 11.73 17.08 -5.11
C ASP A 207 11.63 15.79 -5.95
N ALA A 208 12.75 15.10 -6.17
CA ALA A 208 12.78 13.82 -6.88
C ALA A 208 11.97 12.72 -6.16
N ALA A 209 12.12 12.60 -4.84
CA ALA A 209 11.37 11.65 -4.04
C ALA A 209 9.86 11.98 -4.03
N GLN A 210 9.50 13.26 -3.99
CA GLN A 210 8.10 13.68 -4.06
C GLN A 210 7.48 13.38 -5.43
N ASN A 211 8.19 13.70 -6.51
CA ASN A 211 7.75 13.42 -7.88
C ASN A 211 7.64 11.91 -8.14
N PHE A 212 8.57 11.12 -7.61
CA PHE A 212 8.52 9.66 -7.66
C PHE A 212 7.26 9.11 -6.99
N ARG A 213 6.92 9.58 -5.77
CA ARG A 213 5.66 9.20 -5.09
C ARG A 213 4.43 9.49 -5.95
N ILE A 214 4.35 10.70 -6.52
CA ILE A 214 3.22 11.10 -7.38
C ILE A 214 3.11 10.18 -8.61
N ARG A 215 4.23 9.88 -9.27
CA ARG A 215 4.26 8.97 -10.43
C ARG A 215 3.74 7.58 -10.08
N VAL A 216 4.20 7.01 -8.96
CA VAL A 216 3.74 5.69 -8.49
C VAL A 216 2.26 5.69 -8.11
N ILE A 217 1.79 6.76 -7.46
CA ILE A 217 0.37 6.91 -7.11
C ILE A 217 -0.50 6.95 -8.37
N ASN A 218 -0.16 7.77 -9.36
CA ASN A 218 -0.92 7.85 -10.61
C ASN A 218 -0.93 6.51 -11.33
N ALA A 219 0.22 5.85 -11.42
CA ALA A 219 0.32 4.50 -11.99
C ALA A 219 -0.62 3.50 -11.30
N HIS A 220 -0.70 3.54 -9.96
CA HIS A 220 -1.63 2.70 -9.22
C HIS A 220 -3.10 3.08 -9.45
N LEU A 221 -3.44 4.37 -9.48
CA LEU A 221 -4.81 4.82 -9.78
C LEU A 221 -5.25 4.39 -11.20
N HIS A 222 -4.37 4.52 -12.19
CA HIS A 222 -4.64 4.04 -13.55
C HIS A 222 -4.73 2.52 -13.61
N LEU A 223 -3.97 1.80 -12.79
CA LEU A 223 -4.11 0.34 -12.64
C LEU A 223 -5.51 -0.04 -12.15
N LEU A 224 -5.98 0.60 -11.08
CA LEU A 224 -7.32 0.36 -10.54
C LEU A 224 -8.39 0.59 -11.62
N ARG A 225 -8.27 1.68 -12.38
CA ARG A 225 -9.18 1.98 -13.48
C ARG A 225 -9.12 0.93 -14.58
N THR A 226 -7.92 0.49 -14.97
CA THR A 226 -7.70 -0.48 -16.04
C THR A 226 -8.27 -1.86 -15.69
N LEU A 227 -8.19 -2.27 -14.43
CA LEU A 227 -8.67 -3.57 -13.96
C LEU A 227 -10.19 -3.60 -13.71
N THR A 228 -10.82 -2.44 -13.56
CA THR A 228 -12.23 -2.32 -13.26
C THR A 228 -13.06 -2.39 -14.53
N ASP A 229 -14.08 -3.24 -14.54
CA ASP A 229 -15.08 -3.33 -15.60
C ASP A 229 -15.81 -1.99 -15.79
N THR A 230 -16.38 -1.78 -16.97
CA THR A 230 -17.20 -0.60 -17.26
C THR A 230 -18.41 -0.57 -16.34
N GLY A 231 -18.55 0.50 -15.53
CA GLY A 231 -19.60 0.59 -14.51
C GLY A 231 -19.29 -0.14 -13.21
N GLY A 232 -18.12 -0.78 -13.11
CA GLY A 232 -17.60 -1.39 -11.89
C GLY A 232 -17.27 -0.36 -10.81
N VAL A 233 -16.93 -0.85 -9.63
CA VAL A 233 -16.67 -0.04 -8.43
C VAL A 233 -15.27 -0.31 -7.92
N VAL A 234 -14.58 0.73 -7.45
CA VAL A 234 -13.27 0.61 -6.80
C VAL A 234 -13.40 0.97 -5.33
N VAL A 235 -12.71 0.21 -4.48
CA VAL A 235 -12.46 0.55 -3.07
C VAL A 235 -10.98 0.83 -2.90
N LEU A 236 -10.62 2.03 -2.48
CA LEU A 236 -9.23 2.41 -2.21
C LEU A 236 -9.06 2.65 -0.71
N LEU A 237 -8.32 1.78 -0.04
CA LEU A 237 -7.92 1.95 1.35
C LEU A 237 -6.43 2.35 1.38
N THR A 238 -6.10 3.47 2.02
CA THR A 238 -4.69 3.89 2.16
C THR A 238 -4.44 4.64 3.46
N ASP A 239 -3.29 4.41 4.06
CA ASP A 239 -2.75 5.24 5.12
C ASP A 239 -2.28 6.59 4.57
N MET A 240 -2.71 7.67 5.23
CA MET A 240 -2.42 9.06 4.86
C MET A 240 -1.26 9.62 5.68
N ARG A 241 -1.27 9.32 6.98
CA ARG A 241 -0.31 9.81 7.97
C ARG A 241 0.02 8.69 8.94
N GLY A 242 1.30 8.52 9.24
CA GLY A 242 1.75 7.70 10.37
C GLY A 242 1.86 8.55 11.62
N PHE A 243 1.60 7.98 12.78
CA PHE A 243 1.81 8.65 14.06
C PHE A 243 2.37 7.71 15.12
N VAL A 244 3.19 8.28 16.00
CA VAL A 244 3.68 7.63 17.22
C VAL A 244 3.09 8.32 18.44
N PHE A 245 2.77 7.54 19.47
CA PHE A 245 2.11 8.02 20.69
C PHE A 245 2.60 7.30 21.93
N ASN A 246 2.64 8.00 23.07
CA ASN A 246 3.22 7.48 24.32
C ASN A 246 2.18 7.04 25.36
N VAL A 247 0.90 7.39 25.19
CA VAL A 247 -0.18 7.12 26.16
C VAL A 247 -1.37 6.48 25.46
N HIS A 248 -1.93 5.43 26.05
CA HIS A 248 -3.15 4.76 25.57
C HIS A 248 -4.32 5.07 26.53
N GLY A 249 -5.40 5.68 26.04
CA GLY A 249 -6.53 6.13 26.88
C GLY A 249 -7.30 7.32 26.27
N THR A 250 -8.27 7.87 27.01
CA THR A 250 -9.23 8.89 26.54
C THR A 250 -8.61 10.22 26.11
N ASP A 251 -7.37 10.51 26.51
CA ASP A 251 -6.64 11.70 26.09
C ASP A 251 -5.57 11.31 25.07
N HIS A 252 -6.04 10.98 23.87
CA HIS A 252 -5.24 11.02 22.66
C HIS A 252 -4.94 12.47 22.26
N ASP A 253 -4.47 13.27 23.21
CA ASP A 253 -4.25 14.68 23.00
C ASP A 253 -3.18 14.87 21.92
N SER A 254 -3.48 15.70 20.94
CA SER A 254 -2.60 16.06 19.82
C SER A 254 -1.19 16.45 20.28
N ALA A 255 -1.06 16.95 21.52
CA ALA A 255 0.18 17.32 22.19
C ALA A 255 1.18 16.15 22.40
N HIS A 256 0.73 14.90 22.45
CA HIS A 256 1.58 13.73 22.72
C HIS A 256 1.80 12.84 21.49
N ARG A 257 1.43 13.35 20.31
CA ARG A 257 1.53 12.65 19.03
C ARG A 257 2.60 13.30 18.16
N ARG A 258 3.43 12.48 17.52
CA ARG A 258 4.29 12.93 16.42
C ARG A 258 3.78 12.30 15.13
N THR A 259 3.45 13.14 14.15
CA THR A 259 2.85 12.72 12.88
C THR A 259 3.85 12.85 11.74
N LEU A 260 3.72 11.98 10.74
CA LEU A 260 4.50 12.00 9.52
C LEU A 260 3.54 11.77 8.32
N PRO A 261 3.49 12.68 7.33
CA PRO A 261 2.73 12.42 6.12
C PRO A 261 3.34 11.25 5.34
N LEU A 262 2.49 10.30 4.92
CA LEU A 262 2.90 9.13 4.14
C LEU A 262 2.63 9.33 2.65
N VAL A 263 1.52 9.99 2.31
CA VAL A 263 1.21 10.38 0.94
C VAL A 263 1.48 11.87 0.69
N PRO A 264 1.74 12.27 -0.56
CA PRO A 264 1.71 13.66 -1.01
C PRO A 264 0.45 14.43 -0.59
N ARG A 265 0.58 15.73 -0.32
CA ARG A 265 -0.58 16.61 -0.06
C ARG A 265 -1.58 16.65 -1.22
N VAL A 266 -1.10 16.45 -2.45
CA VAL A 266 -1.92 16.42 -3.67
C VAL A 266 -2.70 15.12 -3.84
N PHE A 267 -2.48 14.09 -2.99
CA PHE A 267 -3.11 12.79 -3.15
C PHE A 267 -4.65 12.81 -3.29
N PRO A 268 -5.40 13.56 -2.45
CA PRO A 268 -6.86 13.63 -2.62
C PRO A 268 -7.28 14.20 -3.99
N ASP A 269 -6.51 15.13 -4.55
CA ASP A 269 -6.78 15.70 -5.87
C ASP A 269 -6.50 14.67 -6.97
N LEU A 270 -5.41 13.90 -6.85
CA LEU A 270 -5.12 12.80 -7.79
C LEU A 270 -6.24 11.75 -7.83
N VAL A 271 -6.85 11.44 -6.67
CA VAL A 271 -8.00 10.52 -6.61
C VAL A 271 -9.21 11.11 -7.34
N ARG A 272 -9.52 12.40 -7.15
CA ARG A 272 -10.63 13.09 -7.83
C ARG A 272 -10.40 13.25 -9.34
N ASP A 273 -9.16 13.44 -9.75
CA ASP A 273 -8.79 13.53 -11.17
C ASP A 273 -8.97 12.17 -11.88
N ALA A 274 -8.78 11.07 -11.16
CA ALA A 274 -8.89 9.72 -11.71
C ALA A 274 -10.29 9.10 -11.60
N PHE A 275 -11.08 9.47 -10.58
CA PHE A 275 -12.35 8.82 -10.25
C PHE A 275 -13.41 9.80 -9.72
N THR A 276 -14.67 9.41 -9.86
CA THR A 276 -15.77 10.03 -9.09
C THR A 276 -15.82 9.41 -7.69
N ILE A 277 -15.68 10.23 -6.65
CA ILE A 277 -15.79 9.80 -5.24
C ILE A 277 -17.27 9.67 -4.88
N VAL A 278 -17.70 8.45 -4.54
CA VAL A 278 -19.05 8.14 -4.07
C VAL A 278 -19.12 8.23 -2.54
N GLU A 279 -18.10 7.70 -1.86
CA GLU A 279 -17.97 7.76 -0.42
C GLU A 279 -16.51 7.97 -0.03
N GLU A 280 -16.30 8.70 1.05
CA GLU A 280 -15.01 8.94 1.69
C GLU A 280 -15.18 8.78 3.20
N ALA A 281 -14.33 7.97 3.82
CA ALA A 281 -14.30 7.75 5.26
C ALA A 281 -12.88 7.89 5.80
N HIS A 282 -12.74 8.45 6.99
CA HIS A 282 -11.46 8.62 7.70
C HIS A 282 -11.53 7.96 9.07
N TRP A 283 -10.49 7.25 9.46
CA TRP A 283 -10.39 6.64 10.78
C TRP A 283 -8.94 6.44 11.20
N GLU A 284 -8.73 6.14 12.48
CA GLU A 284 -7.42 5.74 13.00
C GLU A 284 -7.27 4.22 13.01
N TRP A 285 -6.10 3.76 12.59
CA TRP A 285 -5.67 2.39 12.64
C TRP A 285 -4.49 2.27 13.60
N LEU A 286 -4.73 1.71 14.80
CA LEU A 286 -3.66 1.44 15.74
C LEU A 286 -2.97 0.13 15.34
N THR A 287 -1.65 0.16 15.16
CA THR A 287 -0.89 -1.05 14.86
C THR A 287 -0.20 -1.65 16.07
N ASP A 288 0.26 -0.80 16.98
CA ASP A 288 0.97 -1.21 18.18
C ASP A 288 0.56 -0.34 19.36
N LEU A 289 0.39 -0.95 20.53
CA LEU A 289 0.18 -0.22 21.76
C LEU A 289 1.52 0.22 22.38
N PRO A 290 1.55 1.40 23.04
CA PRO A 290 2.74 1.84 23.76
C PRO A 290 3.05 0.87 24.89
N THR A 291 4.34 0.63 25.11
CA THR A 291 4.86 -0.05 26.29
C THR A 291 5.78 0.90 27.03
N LYS A 292 6.31 0.48 28.19
CA LYS A 292 7.32 1.27 28.93
C LYS A 292 8.59 1.55 28.12
N GLU A 293 8.89 0.71 27.13
CA GLU A 293 10.14 0.74 26.37
C GLU A 293 9.99 1.28 24.95
N ARG A 294 8.77 1.26 24.39
CA ARG A 294 8.53 1.68 23.00
C ARG A 294 7.22 2.46 22.88
N PRO A 295 7.20 3.52 22.05
CA PRO A 295 5.96 4.21 21.73
C PRO A 295 5.01 3.29 20.95
N GLY A 296 3.71 3.56 21.07
CA GLY A 296 2.69 2.99 20.21
C GLY A 296 2.77 3.58 18.81
N ARG A 297 2.17 2.89 17.85
CA ARG A 297 2.16 3.27 16.43
C ARG A 297 0.75 3.15 15.89
N GLY A 298 0.38 4.10 15.05
CA GLY A 298 -0.88 4.09 14.32
C GLY A 298 -0.80 4.89 13.04
N TYR A 299 -1.88 4.79 12.27
CA TYR A 299 -2.03 5.45 10.98
C TYR A 299 -3.38 6.13 10.93
N GLU A 300 -3.44 7.33 10.37
CA GLU A 300 -4.70 7.86 9.86
C GLU A 300 -4.93 7.23 8.48
N VAL A 301 -6.07 6.58 8.32
CA VAL A 301 -6.46 5.87 7.12
C VAL A 301 -7.61 6.62 6.47
N VAL A 302 -7.55 6.72 5.14
CA VAL A 302 -8.69 7.11 4.32
C VAL A 302 -9.15 5.91 3.49
N GLY A 303 -10.46 5.76 3.38
CA GLY A 303 -11.11 4.79 2.52
C GLY A 303 -12.04 5.51 1.55
N TYR A 304 -11.94 5.15 0.28
CA TYR A 304 -12.82 5.67 -0.77
C TYR A 304 -13.63 4.55 -1.40
N VAL A 305 -14.87 4.85 -1.75
CA VAL A 305 -15.64 4.12 -2.77
C VAL A 305 -15.71 5.00 -4.02
N LEU A 306 -15.28 4.45 -5.14
CA LEU A 306 -14.95 5.19 -6.36
C LEU A 306 -15.68 4.58 -7.58
N LYS A 307 -16.06 5.42 -8.53
CA LYS A 307 -16.56 5.03 -9.86
C LYS A 307 -15.67 5.60 -10.98
N THR A 308 -15.55 4.83 -12.06
CA THR A 308 -14.76 5.15 -13.27
C THR A 308 -15.47 6.05 -14.27
#